data_AF-A0A9X3R087-F1
#
_entry.id   AF-A0A9X3R087-F1
#
_cell.length_a   1.000
_cell.length_b   1.000
_cell.length_c   1.000
_cell.angle_alpha   90.00
_cell.angle_beta   90.00
_cell.angle_gamma   90.00
#
_symmetry.space_group_name_H-M   'P 1'
#
loop_
_entity.id
_entity.type
_entity.pdbx_description
1 polymer ?
#
loop_
_entity_poly.entity_id
_entity_poly.type
_entity_poly.pdbx_seq_one_letter_code
_entity_poly.pdbx_strand_id
1 'polypeptide(L)'
;MLLNHTDEKLVRMANQIATFFLSQPEDIRIEGVATHINKFWEPRMRRRFFEMADAGAGDFLPLVLAASKEIKRPDDPAPDAVGLGDDAKGAPGGKGPVAGESPSEPSVPESTQA
;
A
#
# COMPACT_ATOMS: atom_id res chain seq x y z
N MET A 1 1.38 16.58 19.14
CA MET A 1 2.20 15.56 19.85
C MET A 1 3.31 15.15 18.91
N LEU A 2 4.51 14.80 19.39
CA LEU A 2 5.44 14.06 18.51
C LEU A 2 4.85 12.67 18.27
N LEU A 3 4.75 12.29 17.00
CA LEU A 3 4.61 10.89 16.61
C LEU A 3 5.95 10.21 16.92
N ASN A 4 5.91 8.94 17.32
CA ASN A 4 7.14 8.15 17.37
C ASN A 4 7.47 7.62 15.97
N HIS A 5 8.69 7.15 15.73
CA HIS A 5 9.12 6.66 14.41
C HIS A 5 8.26 5.49 13.87
N THR A 6 7.66 4.66 14.77
CA THR A 6 6.73 3.59 14.40
C THR A 6 5.41 4.15 13.86
N ASP A 7 4.88 5.18 14.54
CA ASP A 7 3.66 5.89 14.15
C ASP A 7 3.83 6.57 12.79
N GLU A 8 4.92 7.32 12.58
CA GLU A 8 5.24 7.98 11.32
C GLU A 8 5.35 6.97 10.16
N LYS A 9 6.02 5.82 10.40
CA LYS A 9 6.11 4.72 9.43
C LYS A 9 4.73 4.16 9.11
N LEU A 10 3.82 4.07 10.08
CA LEU A 10 2.46 3.56 9.89
C LEU A 10 1.57 4.54 9.11
N VAL A 11 1.64 5.86 9.41
CA VAL A 11 0.99 6.91 8.60
C VAL A 11 1.48 6.85 7.15
N ARG A 12 2.80 6.75 6.95
CA ARG A 12 3.42 6.64 5.62
C ARG A 12 2.92 5.41 4.85
N MET A 13 2.86 4.24 5.51
CA MET A 13 2.34 3.01 4.88
C MET A 13 0.86 3.14 4.48
N ALA A 14 0.01 3.71 5.34
CA ALA A 14 -1.40 3.95 5.00
C ALA A 14 -1.55 4.84 3.77
N ASN A 15 -0.78 5.94 3.72
CA ASN A 15 -0.78 6.88 2.61
C ASN A 15 -0.23 6.27 1.31
N GLN A 16 0.77 5.38 1.39
CA GLN A 16 1.26 4.63 0.22
C GLN A 16 0.19 3.68 -0.35
N ILE A 17 -0.56 2.97 0.51
CA ILE A 17 -1.68 2.11 0.09
C ILE A 17 -2.76 2.96 -0.62
N ALA A 18 -3.18 4.06 -0.01
CA ALA A 18 -4.14 4.97 -0.63
C ALA A 18 -3.65 5.55 -1.96
N THR A 19 -2.38 5.97 -2.04
CA THR A 19 -1.77 6.50 -3.28
C THR A 19 -1.81 5.48 -4.42
N PHE A 20 -1.57 4.19 -4.13
CA PHE A 20 -1.72 3.12 -5.13
C PHE A 20 -3.16 3.05 -5.66
N PHE A 21 -4.16 3.09 -4.77
CA PHE A 21 -5.57 3.04 -5.15
C PHE A 21 -6.09 4.32 -5.86
N LEU A 22 -5.39 5.46 -5.81
CA LEU A 22 -5.76 6.64 -6.63
C LEU A 22 -5.74 6.34 -8.14
N SER A 23 -4.93 5.38 -8.59
CA SER A 23 -4.90 4.92 -9.98
C SER A 23 -6.14 4.11 -10.42
N GLN A 24 -6.94 3.63 -9.45
CA GLN A 24 -8.09 2.77 -9.68
C GLN A 24 -9.38 3.60 -9.86
N PRO A 25 -10.48 3.02 -10.39
CA PRO A 25 -11.81 3.62 -10.38
C PRO A 25 -12.24 4.08 -8.97
N GLU A 26 -12.95 5.21 -8.88
CA GLU A 26 -13.23 5.89 -7.60
C GLU A 26 -14.11 5.07 -6.64
N ASP A 27 -15.09 4.37 -7.21
CA ASP A 27 -16.02 3.45 -6.56
C ASP A 27 -15.31 2.35 -5.77
N ILE A 28 -14.20 1.81 -6.27
CA ILE A 28 -13.47 0.71 -5.62
C ILE A 28 -12.32 1.17 -4.71
N ARG A 29 -11.96 2.47 -4.67
CA ARG A 29 -10.77 2.92 -3.90
C ARG A 29 -10.92 2.70 -2.40
N ILE A 30 -12.07 3.06 -1.85
CA ILE A 30 -12.35 2.99 -0.41
C ILE A 30 -12.34 1.54 0.05
N GLU A 31 -13.09 0.67 -0.64
CA GLU A 31 -13.13 -0.77 -0.37
C GLU A 31 -11.76 -1.43 -0.55
N GLY A 32 -11.01 -1.07 -1.60
CA GLY A 32 -9.68 -1.59 -1.88
C GLY A 32 -8.66 -1.27 -0.79
N VAL A 33 -8.61 -0.02 -0.32
CA VAL A 33 -7.74 0.41 0.79
C VAL A 33 -8.13 -0.30 2.09
N ALA A 34 -9.43 -0.33 2.42
CA ALA A 34 -9.92 -0.98 3.63
C ALA A 34 -9.65 -2.50 3.63
N THR A 35 -9.90 -3.17 2.49
CA THR A 35 -9.62 -4.59 2.30
C THR A 35 -8.14 -4.89 2.42
N HIS A 36 -7.26 -4.05 1.85
CA HIS A 36 -5.82 -4.21 1.97
C HIS A 36 -5.37 -4.12 3.43
N ILE A 37 -5.81 -3.09 4.17
CA ILE A 37 -5.47 -2.94 5.59
C ILE A 37 -6.05 -4.09 6.42
N ASN A 38 -7.31 -4.48 6.21
CA ASN A 38 -7.93 -5.61 6.90
C ASN A 38 -7.20 -6.94 6.68
N LYS A 39 -6.64 -7.16 5.47
CA LYS A 39 -5.98 -8.42 5.08
C LYS A 39 -4.51 -8.51 5.47
N PHE A 40 -3.78 -7.40 5.43
CA PHE A 40 -2.32 -7.38 5.60
C PHE A 40 -1.85 -6.74 6.91
N TRP A 41 -2.71 -6.04 7.65
CA TRP A 41 -2.31 -5.42 8.93
C TRP A 41 -2.79 -6.23 10.14
N GLU A 42 -1.83 -6.51 11.02
CA GLU A 42 -2.08 -7.13 12.31
C GLU A 42 -3.04 -6.28 13.17
N PRO A 43 -3.76 -6.90 14.13
CA PRO A 43 -4.68 -6.19 15.02
C PRO A 43 -4.05 -4.98 15.72
N ARG A 44 -2.78 -5.05 16.12
CA ARG A 44 -2.10 -3.92 16.79
C ARG A 44 -1.85 -2.73 15.87
N MET A 45 -1.45 -2.99 14.63
CA MET A 45 -1.29 -1.93 13.63
C MET A 45 -2.63 -1.22 13.39
N ARG A 46 -3.72 -1.99 13.25
CA ARG A 46 -5.07 -1.43 13.10
C ARG A 46 -5.51 -0.65 14.35
N ARG A 47 -5.25 -1.15 15.56
CA ARG A 47 -5.51 -0.41 16.81
C ARG A 47 -4.77 0.92 16.83
N ARG A 48 -3.45 0.90 16.60
CA ARG A 48 -2.61 2.11 16.64
C ARG A 48 -2.99 3.13 15.56
N PHE A 49 -3.38 2.65 14.39
CA PHE A 49 -3.97 3.46 13.33
C PHE A 49 -5.24 4.19 13.78
N PHE A 50 -6.19 3.48 14.41
CA PHE A 50 -7.40 4.11 14.91
C PHE A 50 -7.13 5.10 16.07
N GLU A 51 -6.23 4.77 16.99
CA GLU A 51 -5.78 5.72 18.03
C GLU A 51 -5.25 7.03 17.43
N MET A 52 -4.44 6.94 16.37
CA MET A 52 -3.89 8.10 15.67
C MET A 52 -4.96 8.87 14.87
N ALA A 53 -5.81 8.17 14.12
CA ALA A 53 -6.86 8.77 13.32
C ALA A 53 -7.92 9.46 14.19
N ASP A 54 -8.38 8.82 15.27
CA ASP A 54 -9.37 9.37 16.21
C ASP A 54 -8.77 10.55 17.02
N ALA A 55 -7.45 10.57 17.26
CA ALA A 55 -6.75 11.68 17.91
C ALA A 55 -6.35 12.83 16.95
N GLY A 56 -6.57 12.69 15.64
CA GLY A 56 -6.09 13.64 14.63
C GLY A 56 -4.56 13.74 14.56
N ALA A 57 -3.85 12.68 14.97
CA ALA A 57 -2.40 12.63 15.04
C ALA A 57 -1.82 11.95 13.79
N GLY A 58 -1.38 12.76 12.82
CA GLY A 58 -0.70 12.30 11.61
C GLY A 58 -1.41 12.70 10.32
N ASP A 59 -0.62 13.01 9.29
CA ASP A 59 -1.09 13.52 8.00
C ASP A 59 -1.68 12.41 7.10
N PHE A 60 -2.77 11.79 7.54
CA PHE A 60 -3.47 10.77 6.75
C PHE A 60 -4.17 11.39 5.53
N LEU A 61 -4.05 10.74 4.37
CA LEU A 61 -4.78 11.15 3.17
C LEU A 61 -6.31 11.01 3.37
N PRO A 62 -7.13 11.88 2.76
CA PRO A 62 -8.60 11.80 2.87
C PRO A 62 -9.19 10.43 2.51
N LEU A 63 -8.57 9.73 1.55
CA LEU A 63 -8.95 8.37 1.15
C LEU A 63 -8.71 7.34 2.28
N VAL A 64 -7.64 7.49 3.06
CA VAL A 64 -7.36 6.63 4.23
C VAL A 64 -8.42 6.87 5.32
N LEU A 65 -8.75 8.14 5.57
CA LEU A 65 -9.78 8.51 6.54
C LEU A 65 -11.18 8.04 6.10
N ALA A 66 -11.50 8.08 4.81
CA ALA A 66 -12.72 7.51 4.27
C ALA A 66 -12.76 5.98 4.46
N ALA A 67 -11.68 5.28 4.10
CA ALA A 67 -11.54 3.83 4.25
C ALA A 67 -11.57 3.36 5.72
N SER A 68 -11.21 4.22 6.68
CA SER A 68 -11.25 3.90 8.12
C SER A 68 -12.61 3.41 8.63
N LYS A 69 -13.71 3.79 7.94
CA LYS A 69 -15.08 3.36 8.26
C LYS A 69 -15.35 1.88 7.93
N GLU A 70 -14.64 1.36 6.92
CA GLU A 70 -14.75 -0.02 6.43
C GLU A 70 -13.66 -0.95 7.02
N ILE A 71 -12.70 -0.40 7.75
CA ILE A 71 -11.65 -1.16 8.43
C ILE A 71 -12.21 -1.74 9.73
N LYS A 72 -12.03 -3.04 9.93
CA LYS A 72 -12.47 -3.74 11.14
C LYS A 72 -11.61 -3.31 12.32
N ARG A 73 -12.18 -2.49 13.21
CA ARG A 73 -11.64 -2.20 14.55
C ARG A 73 -11.48 -3.53 15.30
N PRO A 74 -10.27 -3.88 15.78
CA PRO A 74 -10.09 -5.07 16.61
C PRO A 74 -10.47 -4.76 18.06
N ASP A 75 -11.36 -5.57 18.63
CA ASP A 75 -11.62 -5.59 20.07
C ASP A 75 -10.39 -6.07 20.87
N ASP A 76 -10.43 -5.79 22.18
CA ASP A 76 -9.29 -5.69 23.11
C ASP A 76 -8.60 -7.04 23.50
N PRO A 77 -7.46 -7.03 24.23
CA PRO A 77 -6.10 -7.04 23.68
C PRO A 77 -5.40 -8.42 23.74
N ALA A 78 -4.30 -8.56 23.00
CA ALA A 78 -3.33 -9.63 23.19
C ALA A 78 -1.87 -9.13 23.18
N PRO A 79 -1.07 -9.35 24.25
CA PRO A 79 0.40 -9.29 24.26
C PRO A 79 1.05 -10.64 23.87
N ASP A 80 2.33 -10.75 23.48
CA ASP A 80 3.23 -9.69 23.02
C ASP A 80 3.96 -10.06 21.69
N ALA A 81 4.16 -9.06 20.82
CA ALA A 81 4.67 -9.16 19.45
C ALA A 81 4.94 -7.76 18.85
N VAL A 82 5.98 -7.07 19.33
CA VAL A 82 6.57 -5.95 18.57
C VAL A 82 7.43 -6.56 17.47
N GLY A 83 6.86 -6.66 16.26
CA GLY A 83 7.48 -7.24 15.07
C GLY A 83 7.66 -6.24 13.92
N LEU A 84 7.72 -4.93 14.21
CA LEU A 84 8.04 -3.93 13.19
C LEU A 84 9.54 -3.98 12.88
N GLY A 85 9.94 -4.96 12.07
CA GLY A 85 11.33 -5.15 11.68
C GLY A 85 11.96 -3.85 11.16
N ASP A 86 13.14 -3.55 11.69
CA ASP A 86 13.98 -2.40 11.30
C ASP A 86 14.81 -2.68 10.03
N ASP A 87 14.36 -3.64 9.22
CA ASP A 87 15.03 -4.12 8.01
C ASP A 87 14.06 -4.20 6.84
N ALA A 88 14.01 -3.13 6.03
CA ALA A 88 13.38 -3.13 4.71
C ALA A 88 14.39 -2.76 3.61
N LYS A 89 15.57 -3.39 3.66
CA LYS A 89 16.50 -3.40 2.52
C LYS A 89 15.92 -4.33 1.44
N GLY A 90 15.57 -3.76 0.29
CA GLY A 90 15.31 -4.51 -0.95
C GLY A 90 13.84 -4.87 -1.19
N ALA A 91 13.17 -4.03 -1.98
CA ALA A 91 12.08 -4.53 -2.82
C ALA A 91 12.71 -5.16 -4.08
N PRO A 92 12.59 -6.48 -4.33
CA PRO A 92 12.93 -7.04 -5.63
C PRO A 92 11.91 -6.55 -6.66
N GLY A 93 12.40 -6.10 -7.83
CA GLY A 93 11.56 -5.52 -8.86
C GLY A 93 10.44 -6.46 -9.30
N GLY A 94 9.20 -5.95 -9.34
CA GLY A 94 8.06 -6.68 -9.85
C GLY A 94 8.28 -7.04 -11.32
N LYS A 95 8.33 -8.34 -11.64
CA LYS A 95 8.26 -8.80 -13.03
C LYS A 95 6.88 -8.45 -13.59
N GLY A 96 6.85 -7.56 -14.57
CA GLY A 96 5.67 -7.34 -15.40
C GLY A 96 5.28 -8.62 -16.16
N PRO A 97 4.01 -8.77 -16.56
CA PRO A 97 3.53 -9.98 -17.19
C PRO A 97 4.13 -10.14 -18.59
N VAL A 98 4.65 -11.35 -18.88
CA VAL A 98 5.01 -11.76 -20.24
C VAL A 98 3.75 -12.18 -21.00
N ALA A 99 2.99 -11.20 -21.47
CA ALA A 99 1.98 -11.40 -22.50
C ALA A 99 2.69 -11.41 -23.86
N GLY A 100 2.60 -12.54 -24.57
CA GLY A 100 3.22 -12.68 -25.89
C GLY A 100 2.25 -12.30 -27.00
N GLU A 101 2.78 -11.61 -28.02
CA GLU A 101 2.21 -11.59 -29.36
C GLU A 101 3.30 -11.97 -30.37
N SER A 102 2.98 -12.97 -31.19
CA SER A 102 3.75 -13.38 -32.37
C SER A 102 3.25 -12.60 -33.60
N PRO A 103 3.65 -12.95 -34.83
CA PRO A 103 4.96 -12.71 -35.42
C PRO A 103 4.85 -11.75 -36.62
N SER A 104 5.93 -11.07 -36.99
CA SER A 104 6.13 -10.61 -38.38
C SER A 104 7.57 -10.15 -38.59
N GLU A 105 8.32 -10.94 -39.34
CA GLU A 105 9.66 -10.61 -39.81
C GLU A 105 9.57 -10.26 -41.30
N PRO A 106 9.56 -8.97 -41.69
CA PRO A 106 9.77 -8.57 -43.06
C PRO A 106 11.27 -8.40 -43.32
N SER A 107 11.86 -9.34 -44.05
CA SER A 107 13.25 -9.25 -44.48
C SER A 107 13.48 -8.00 -45.32
N VAL A 108 14.43 -7.15 -44.91
CA VAL A 108 14.96 -6.05 -45.72
C VAL A 108 16.36 -6.46 -46.20
N PRO A 109 16.61 -6.62 -47.51
CA PRO A 109 17.94 -6.94 -48.00
C PRO A 109 18.87 -5.73 -47.90
N GLU A 110 20.10 -5.99 -47.45
CA GLU A 110 21.20 -5.02 -47.43
C GLU A 110 21.39 -4.38 -48.81
N SER A 111 21.41 -3.05 -48.86
CA SER A 111 21.65 -2.29 -50.09
C SER A 111 22.70 -1.22 -49.86
N THR A 112 23.92 -1.54 -50.31
CA THR A 112 24.99 -0.66 -50.79
C THR A 112 25.39 0.54 -49.92
N GLN A 113 26.61 0.49 -49.36
CA GLN A 113 27.40 1.71 -49.18
C GLN A 113 27.80 2.30 -50.53
N ALA A 114 28.15 3.58 -50.54
CA ALA A 114 28.69 4.35 -51.66
C ALA A 114 30.13 4.79 -51.34
#